data_AF-A0A2E7ZTX5-F1
#
_entry.id   AF-A0A2E7ZTX5-F1
#
_cell.length_a   1.000
_cell.length_b   1.000
_cell.length_c   1.000
_cell.angle_alpha   90.00
_cell.angle_beta   90.00
_cell.angle_gamma   90.00
#
_symmetry.space_group_name_H-M   'P 1'
#
loop_
_entity.id
_entity.type
_entity.pdbx_description
1 polymer ?
#
loop_
_entity_poly.entity_id
_entity_poly.type
_entity_poly.pdbx_seq_one_letter_code
_entity_poly.pdbx_strand_id
1 'polypeptide(L)'
;MQRIDYAVFPGVPDHLLMPTMTKILGHIFRSNPSFKEFREWMRDEGIWHKEEVPNVLKFLDVELKPKPALGSWASALLDAPTPEEQQSMLFQLILDNNTLLVKYVFEALDMEGGGRLHSTYELHRMLSSYVYPGESIGLPQFQAWIKWAVLSGRIKLIGIRWGLTDEGKAIVPRLRMIDVEEFLEDEAEEAQQPEEGPPTEAPKPAKAEPPVTKAKSPAPAKSTEAPAPKPAKDPVKTTADRSDSEDLPDMPDMPSTPPPVDEAAAQAYEAQLAAMIEEAPDAEDAVDDAPKSSAPAASRRILSPVKAHKQRLRSSEQPQAPMELPDVIAALRKYGRAQGLGGGSLFLACGLEARMYRNEAKRFLYLAGLLARLYGAAPDGRLTELVLERSGGLNPLAALLERPEAAPELIVRWGLAMPAAEYSAARGAIFDSLIGARALNTKADLPTVLAQSPRSEVLITELQRGLLKGAPSMAAFWLAREMVRLELWTHPAAKEVSSVPSRVNRLMAYRLRIIESHFATSTSTLIAVARRLTATLPPGSVEAVAFEALAPDDHLRFACNHIPVCQEPCDFQVSC
;
A
#
# COMPACT_ATOMS: atom_id res chain seq x y z
N MET A 1 12.59 -15.07 23.36
CA MET A 1 11.80 -15.52 22.18
C MET A 1 11.24 -14.30 21.47
N GLN A 2 11.61 -14.11 20.20
CA GLN A 2 11.23 -12.94 19.41
C GLN A 2 9.79 -13.08 18.87
N ARG A 3 8.93 -12.13 19.20
CA ARG A 3 7.58 -12.07 18.63
C ARG A 3 7.64 -11.50 17.21
N ILE A 4 7.02 -12.23 16.27
CA ILE A 4 6.83 -11.75 14.88
C ILE A 4 5.35 -11.56 14.50
N ASP A 5 4.43 -12.09 15.30
CA ASP A 5 2.99 -12.01 15.06
C ASP A 5 2.37 -10.76 15.73
N TYR A 6 2.45 -9.64 15.01
CA TYR A 6 1.78 -8.39 15.37
C TYR A 6 0.49 -8.20 14.55
N ALA A 7 -0.54 -7.70 15.22
CA ALA A 7 -1.81 -7.32 14.62
C ALA A 7 -2.31 -6.03 15.27
N VAL A 8 -3.25 -5.34 14.63
CA VAL A 8 -3.98 -4.18 15.20
C VAL A 8 -5.47 -4.46 15.15
N PHE A 9 -6.29 -3.68 15.87
CA PHE A 9 -7.74 -3.82 15.78
C PHE A 9 -8.23 -3.47 14.36
N PRO A 10 -8.98 -4.37 13.71
CA PRO A 10 -9.44 -4.21 12.34
C PRO A 10 -10.39 -3.02 12.24
N GLY A 11 -10.23 -2.17 11.22
CA GLY A 11 -11.11 -1.03 10.97
C GLY A 11 -10.96 0.15 11.95
N VAL A 12 -10.11 0.04 12.97
CA VAL A 12 -9.87 1.12 13.93
C VAL A 12 -8.84 2.10 13.35
N PRO A 13 -9.16 3.40 13.20
CA PRO A 13 -8.19 4.42 12.79
C PRO A 13 -7.00 4.50 13.77
N ASP A 14 -5.81 4.80 13.26
CA ASP A 14 -4.58 4.76 14.05
C ASP A 14 -4.62 5.64 15.32
N HIS A 15 -5.23 6.84 15.23
CA HIS A 15 -5.40 7.75 16.37
C HIS A 15 -6.42 7.27 17.43
N LEU A 16 -7.25 6.28 17.10
CA LEU A 16 -8.22 5.67 18.02
C LEU A 16 -7.72 4.36 18.61
N LEU A 17 -6.55 3.85 18.21
CA LEU A 17 -6.04 2.57 18.70
C LEU A 17 -5.84 2.56 20.23
N MET A 18 -5.24 3.59 20.82
CA MET A 18 -5.04 3.68 22.27
C MET A 18 -6.39 3.80 23.02
N PRO A 19 -7.31 4.73 22.67
CA PRO A 19 -8.64 4.76 23.28
C PRO A 19 -9.41 3.45 23.15
N THR A 20 -9.38 2.80 21.98
CA THR A 20 -10.06 1.52 21.76
C THR A 20 -9.45 0.40 22.62
N MET A 21 -8.11 0.34 22.71
CA MET A 21 -7.42 -0.59 23.58
C MET A 21 -7.85 -0.40 25.04
N THR A 22 -7.77 0.82 25.58
CA THR A 22 -8.19 1.13 26.96
C THR A 22 -9.68 0.82 27.19
N LYS A 23 -10.54 1.08 26.20
CA LYS A 23 -11.97 0.72 26.24
C LYS A 23 -12.17 -0.79 26.37
N ILE A 24 -11.44 -1.59 25.60
CA ILE A 24 -11.52 -3.06 25.62
C ILE A 24 -11.02 -3.61 26.96
N LEU A 25 -9.83 -3.19 27.39
CA LEU A 25 -9.25 -3.62 28.67
C LEU A 25 -10.18 -3.23 29.83
N GLY A 26 -10.67 -2.00 29.84
CA GLY A 26 -11.60 -1.51 30.85
C GLY A 26 -12.98 -2.17 30.80
N HIS A 27 -13.41 -2.71 29.66
CA HIS A 27 -14.62 -3.54 29.58
C HIS A 27 -14.36 -4.89 30.27
N ILE A 28 -13.28 -5.60 29.91
CA ILE A 28 -12.92 -6.89 30.53
C ILE A 28 -12.82 -6.75 32.06
N PHE A 29 -12.12 -5.72 32.53
CA PHE A 29 -11.95 -5.43 33.96
C PHE A 29 -13.27 -5.20 34.69
N ARG A 30 -14.16 -4.37 34.13
CA ARG A 30 -15.40 -3.95 34.82
C ARG A 30 -16.54 -4.94 34.70
N SER A 31 -16.72 -5.59 33.55
CA SER A 31 -17.87 -6.46 33.29
C SER A 31 -17.59 -7.95 33.57
N ASN A 32 -16.32 -8.36 33.65
CA ASN A 32 -15.91 -9.77 33.76
C ASN A 32 -16.75 -10.71 32.86
N PRO A 33 -16.82 -10.41 31.55
CA PRO A 33 -17.78 -11.04 30.66
C PRO A 33 -17.40 -12.51 30.40
N SER A 34 -18.38 -13.35 30.03
CA SER A 34 -18.04 -14.62 29.38
C SER A 34 -17.41 -14.36 28.00
N PHE A 35 -16.63 -15.32 27.48
CA PHE A 35 -16.05 -15.17 26.14
C PHE A 35 -17.10 -14.92 25.05
N LYS A 36 -18.31 -15.48 25.20
CA LYS A 36 -19.42 -15.27 24.27
C LYS A 36 -19.91 -13.81 24.32
N GLU A 37 -20.19 -13.29 25.52
CA GLU A 37 -20.64 -11.91 25.70
C GLU A 37 -19.58 -10.90 25.24
N PHE A 38 -18.31 -11.15 25.57
CA PHE A 38 -17.21 -10.31 25.15
C PHE A 38 -17.07 -10.26 23.62
N ARG A 39 -17.20 -11.42 22.96
CA ARG A 39 -17.17 -11.51 21.50
C ARG A 39 -18.36 -10.81 20.84
N GLU A 40 -19.56 -10.92 21.42
CA GLU A 40 -20.75 -10.21 20.94
C GLU A 40 -20.56 -8.71 21.09
N TRP A 41 -20.09 -8.23 22.25
CA TRP A 41 -19.76 -6.83 22.47
C TRP A 41 -18.72 -6.30 21.46
N MET A 42 -17.63 -7.03 21.19
CA MET A 42 -16.65 -6.63 20.18
C MET A 42 -17.23 -6.60 18.75
N ARG A 43 -18.25 -7.40 18.44
CA ARG A 43 -18.95 -7.35 17.14
C ARG A 43 -19.83 -6.12 17.04
N ASP A 44 -20.54 -5.79 18.11
CA ASP A 44 -21.40 -4.60 18.17
C ASP A 44 -20.57 -3.32 18.03
N GLU A 45 -19.36 -3.33 18.59
CA GLU A 45 -18.34 -2.28 18.43
C GLU A 45 -17.65 -2.29 17.05
N GLY A 46 -17.94 -3.26 16.17
CA GLY A 46 -17.37 -3.34 14.83
C GLY A 46 -15.88 -3.73 14.76
N ILE A 47 -15.30 -4.22 15.86
CA ILE A 47 -13.86 -4.50 16.00
C ILE A 47 -13.52 -6.00 16.01
N TRP A 48 -14.51 -6.89 15.99
CA TRP A 48 -14.26 -8.33 16.02
C TRP A 48 -13.81 -8.89 14.67
N HIS A 49 -12.58 -9.41 14.61
CA HIS A 49 -12.09 -10.27 13.52
C HIS A 49 -11.52 -11.57 14.07
N LYS A 50 -11.96 -12.71 13.52
CA LYS A 50 -11.72 -14.05 14.08
C LYS A 50 -10.22 -14.39 14.19
N GLU A 51 -9.42 -13.90 13.24
CA GLU A 51 -8.00 -14.27 13.12
C GLU A 51 -7.07 -13.25 13.77
N GLU A 52 -7.42 -11.96 13.74
CA GLU A 52 -6.53 -10.88 14.19
C GLU A 52 -6.73 -10.56 15.67
N VAL A 53 -7.98 -10.50 16.14
CA VAL A 53 -8.29 -10.08 17.51
C VAL A 53 -7.64 -10.98 18.56
N PRO A 54 -7.64 -12.32 18.44
CA PRO A 54 -6.93 -13.16 19.41
C PRO A 54 -5.44 -12.83 19.51
N ASN A 55 -4.79 -12.50 18.39
CA ASN A 55 -3.37 -12.13 18.37
C ASN A 55 -3.14 -10.76 19.02
N VAL A 56 -4.02 -9.79 18.78
CA VAL A 56 -3.99 -8.47 19.44
C VAL A 56 -4.18 -8.62 20.95
N LEU A 57 -5.17 -9.40 21.38
CA LEU A 57 -5.45 -9.61 22.80
C LEU A 57 -4.29 -10.35 23.50
N LYS A 58 -3.71 -11.35 22.85
CA LYS A 58 -2.48 -12.00 23.35
C LYS A 58 -1.29 -11.04 23.41
N PHE A 59 -1.17 -10.09 22.47
CA PHE A 59 -0.14 -9.04 22.52
C PHE A 59 -0.34 -8.13 23.73
N LEU A 60 -1.59 -7.76 24.01
CA LEU A 60 -1.97 -6.91 25.12
C LEU A 60 -2.08 -7.65 26.46
N ASP A 61 -1.45 -8.82 26.60
CA ASP A 61 -1.47 -9.62 27.82
C ASP A 61 -2.90 -9.93 28.34
N VAL A 62 -3.81 -10.30 27.42
CA VAL A 62 -5.17 -10.74 27.75
C VAL A 62 -5.32 -12.24 27.53
N GLU A 63 -5.66 -12.96 28.59
CA GLU A 63 -5.90 -14.40 28.54
C GLU A 63 -7.32 -14.72 28.07
N LEU A 64 -7.44 -15.36 26.91
CA LEU A 64 -8.72 -15.83 26.37
C LEU A 64 -9.16 -17.18 26.96
N LYS A 65 -9.41 -17.19 28.27
CA LYS A 65 -10.05 -18.30 29.00
C LYS A 65 -11.59 -18.23 28.82
N PRO A 66 -12.40 -19.19 29.35
CA PRO A 66 -13.87 -19.11 29.27
C PRO A 66 -14.46 -17.77 29.74
N LYS A 67 -13.73 -17.09 30.62
CA LYS A 67 -13.86 -15.65 30.92
C LYS A 67 -12.54 -14.98 30.57
N PRO A 68 -12.51 -13.98 29.68
CA PRO A 68 -11.30 -13.20 29.42
C PRO A 68 -10.79 -12.57 30.72
N ALA A 69 -9.49 -12.64 30.95
CA ALA A 69 -8.83 -12.04 32.11
C ALA A 69 -7.67 -11.16 31.66
N LEU A 70 -7.45 -10.07 32.40
CA LEU A 70 -6.29 -9.21 32.21
C LEU A 70 -5.08 -9.85 32.88
N GLY A 71 -3.97 -9.92 32.16
CA GLY A 71 -2.67 -10.24 32.71
C GLY A 71 -2.08 -9.08 33.49
N SER A 72 -0.87 -9.27 34.00
CA SER A 72 -0.18 -8.28 34.84
C SER A 72 0.10 -6.98 34.09
N TRP A 73 0.52 -7.07 32.83
CA TRP A 73 0.83 -5.87 32.04
C TRP A 73 -0.44 -5.09 31.70
N ALA A 74 -1.48 -5.79 31.27
CA ALA A 74 -2.76 -5.17 30.89
C ALA A 74 -3.43 -4.46 32.07
N SER A 75 -3.35 -5.05 33.26
CA SER A 75 -3.86 -4.46 34.50
C SER A 75 -3.08 -3.21 34.87
N ALA A 76 -1.75 -3.28 34.86
CA ALA A 76 -0.89 -2.13 35.16
C ALA A 76 -1.08 -0.98 34.16
N LEU A 77 -1.33 -1.28 32.88
CA LEU A 77 -1.61 -0.27 31.85
C LEU A 77 -2.92 0.49 32.12
N LEU A 78 -3.96 -0.20 32.63
CA LEU A 78 -5.21 0.45 33.01
C LEU A 78 -5.05 1.36 34.24
N ASP A 79 -4.15 1.00 35.14
CA ASP A 79 -3.86 1.76 36.36
C ASP A 79 -2.93 2.96 36.08
N ALA A 80 -2.33 3.05 34.89
CA ALA A 80 -1.43 4.14 34.53
C ALA A 80 -2.18 5.50 34.48
N PRO A 81 -1.77 6.49 35.28
CA PRO A 81 -2.48 7.76 35.47
C PRO A 81 -2.41 8.70 34.26
N THR A 82 -1.37 8.60 33.45
CA THR A 82 -1.09 9.54 32.36
C THR A 82 -0.97 8.83 31.00
N PRO A 83 -1.37 9.50 29.89
CA PRO A 83 -1.13 8.98 28.55
C PRO A 83 0.34 8.69 28.25
N GLU A 84 1.26 9.50 28.78
CA GLU A 84 2.70 9.36 28.59
C GLU A 84 3.26 8.10 29.28
N GLU A 85 2.74 7.76 30.46
CA GLU A 85 3.06 6.50 31.13
C GLU A 85 2.51 5.30 30.35
N GLN A 86 1.28 5.38 29.82
CA GLN A 86 0.71 4.34 28.96
C GLN A 86 1.55 4.12 27.69
N GLN A 87 1.98 5.20 27.05
CA GLN A 87 2.87 5.17 25.89
C GLN A 87 4.22 4.52 26.22
N SER A 88 4.77 4.83 27.40
CA SER A 88 6.03 4.27 27.88
C SER A 88 5.92 2.78 28.20
N MET A 89 4.83 2.35 28.83
CA MET A 89 4.54 0.94 29.07
C MET A 89 4.33 0.16 27.78
N LEU A 90 3.67 0.77 26.79
CA LEU A 90 3.50 0.18 25.46
C LEU A 90 4.83 0.04 24.73
N PHE A 91 5.70 1.06 24.81
CA PHE A 91 7.04 0.96 24.25
C PHE A 91 7.84 -0.18 24.88
N GLN A 92 7.82 -0.29 26.21
CA GLN A 92 8.51 -1.36 26.92
C GLN A 92 8.00 -2.74 26.49
N LEU A 93 6.67 -2.91 26.37
CA LEU A 93 6.09 -4.16 25.85
C LEU A 93 6.60 -4.48 24.43
N ILE A 94 6.70 -3.50 23.54
CA ILE A 94 7.19 -3.73 22.17
C ILE A 94 8.68 -4.13 22.19
N LEU A 95 9.48 -3.47 23.04
CA LEU A 95 10.90 -3.75 23.23
C LEU A 95 11.15 -5.15 23.77
N ASP A 96 10.41 -5.56 24.81
CA ASP A 96 10.51 -6.88 25.43
C ASP A 96 10.06 -8.00 24.49
N ASN A 97 9.06 -7.73 23.64
CA ASN A 97 8.58 -8.70 22.67
C ASN A 97 9.57 -8.94 21.52
N ASN A 98 10.33 -7.93 21.10
CA ASN A 98 11.29 -8.08 20.01
C ASN A 98 12.37 -6.97 20.05
N THR A 99 13.39 -7.19 20.87
CA THR A 99 14.46 -6.21 21.10
C THR A 99 15.27 -5.93 19.85
N LEU A 100 15.62 -6.95 19.05
CA LEU A 100 16.37 -6.77 17.81
C LEU A 100 15.58 -5.95 16.79
N LEU A 101 14.28 -6.21 16.63
CA LEU A 101 13.45 -5.43 15.73
C LEU A 101 13.43 -3.94 16.10
N VAL A 102 13.30 -3.62 17.39
CA VAL A 102 13.37 -2.23 17.88
C VAL A 102 14.75 -1.63 17.62
N LYS A 103 15.84 -2.34 17.98
CA LYS A 103 17.22 -1.89 17.76
C LYS A 103 17.46 -1.49 16.31
N TYR A 104 17.22 -2.42 15.37
CA TYR A 104 17.53 -2.20 13.97
C TYR A 104 16.65 -1.12 13.32
N VAL A 105 15.36 -1.05 13.67
CA VAL A 105 14.49 0.02 13.14
C VAL A 105 14.90 1.38 13.69
N PHE A 106 15.19 1.49 14.98
CA PHE A 106 15.52 2.78 15.61
C PHE A 106 16.88 3.29 15.15
N GLU A 107 17.89 2.42 15.04
CA GLU A 107 19.20 2.81 14.48
C GLU A 107 19.07 3.26 13.02
N ALA A 108 18.24 2.61 12.21
CA ALA A 108 18.01 3.04 10.82
C ALA A 108 17.31 4.40 10.72
N LEU A 109 16.43 4.72 11.68
CA LEU A 109 15.72 6.00 11.75
C LEU A 109 16.52 7.12 12.45
N ASP A 110 17.64 6.80 13.10
CA ASP A 110 18.47 7.77 13.80
C ASP A 110 19.37 8.56 12.84
N MET A 111 18.90 9.74 12.44
CA MET A 111 19.62 10.62 11.53
C MET A 111 20.96 11.13 12.09
N GLU A 112 21.10 11.24 13.42
CA GLU A 112 22.32 11.73 14.05
C GLU A 112 23.43 10.67 14.02
N GLY A 113 23.06 9.38 14.09
CA GLY A 113 23.98 8.26 13.94
C GLY A 113 24.12 7.72 12.51
N GLY A 114 23.85 8.53 11.48
CA GLY A 114 24.01 8.16 10.07
C GLY A 114 22.84 7.39 9.44
N GLY A 115 21.75 7.20 10.18
CA GLY A 115 20.47 6.74 9.65
C GLY A 115 19.77 7.81 8.80
N ARG A 116 18.52 7.55 8.41
CA ARG A 116 17.71 8.50 7.62
C ARG A 116 16.22 8.26 7.79
N LEU A 117 15.41 9.19 7.26
CA LEU A 117 13.97 8.96 7.15
C LEU A 117 13.69 7.82 6.16
N HIS A 118 12.94 6.80 6.62
CA HIS A 118 12.57 5.63 5.83
C HIS A 118 11.06 5.47 5.72
N SER A 119 10.57 5.00 4.58
CA SER A 119 9.21 4.48 4.44
C SER A 119 9.07 3.08 5.07
N THR A 120 7.84 2.65 5.35
CA THR A 120 7.58 1.30 5.89
C THR A 120 8.18 0.19 5.04
N TYR A 121 8.09 0.30 3.71
CA TYR A 121 8.62 -0.70 2.78
C TYR A 121 10.15 -0.73 2.75
N GLU A 122 10.81 0.42 2.96
CA GLU A 122 12.28 0.48 3.02
C GLU A 122 12.80 -0.16 4.31
N LEU A 123 12.15 0.11 5.45
CA LEU A 123 12.46 -0.55 6.72
C LEU A 123 12.24 -2.06 6.63
N HIS A 124 11.10 -2.50 6.07
CA HIS A 124 10.81 -3.93 5.90
C HIS A 124 11.82 -4.64 4.98
N ARG A 125 12.25 -3.97 3.90
CA ARG A 125 13.28 -4.51 3.00
C ARG A 125 14.64 -4.64 3.71
N MET A 126 14.97 -3.72 4.61
CA MET A 126 16.18 -3.81 5.42
C MET A 126 16.12 -5.00 6.38
N LEU A 127 14.98 -5.20 7.03
CA LEU A 127 14.75 -6.32 7.96
C LEU A 127 14.65 -7.68 7.26
N SER A 128 14.34 -7.73 5.97
CA SER A 128 14.37 -8.95 5.16
C SER A 128 15.72 -9.17 4.45
N SER A 129 16.69 -8.30 4.68
CA SER A 129 18.06 -8.46 4.16
C SER A 129 18.90 -9.33 5.09
N TYR A 130 20.07 -9.78 4.60
CA TYR A 130 21.02 -10.59 5.37
C TYR A 130 21.62 -9.88 6.59
N VAL A 131 21.38 -8.57 6.73
CA VAL A 131 21.93 -7.74 7.82
C VAL A 131 21.13 -7.90 9.11
N TYR A 132 19.87 -8.33 9.05
CA TYR A 132 19.02 -8.54 10.22
C TYR A 132 19.10 -10.00 10.69
N PRO A 133 19.64 -10.28 11.89
CA PRO A 133 19.86 -11.64 12.36
C PRO A 133 18.67 -12.21 13.16
N GLY A 134 17.64 -11.41 13.42
CA GLY A 134 16.43 -11.85 14.13
C GLY A 134 15.45 -12.63 13.24
N GLU A 135 14.34 -13.05 13.83
CA GLU A 135 13.27 -13.76 13.14
C GLU A 135 12.59 -12.90 12.06
N SER A 136 12.42 -13.45 10.86
CA SER A 136 11.83 -12.75 9.72
C SER A 136 10.37 -12.37 9.98
N ILE A 137 10.07 -11.08 9.95
CA ILE A 137 8.72 -10.54 10.08
C ILE A 137 8.04 -10.33 8.72
N GLY A 138 6.80 -10.79 8.57
CA GLY A 138 5.98 -10.54 7.38
C GLY A 138 5.58 -9.06 7.25
N LEU A 139 5.37 -8.57 6.02
CA LEU A 139 5.05 -7.17 5.78
C LEU A 139 3.76 -6.70 6.51
N PRO A 140 2.63 -7.45 6.50
CA PRO A 140 1.43 -7.03 7.25
C PRO A 140 1.67 -6.92 8.76
N GLN A 141 2.42 -7.87 9.33
CA GLN A 141 2.80 -7.86 10.75
C GLN A 141 3.73 -6.68 11.06
N PHE A 142 4.68 -6.39 10.17
CA PHE A 142 5.57 -5.23 10.33
C PHE A 142 4.82 -3.90 10.24
N GLN A 143 3.81 -3.79 9.36
CA GLN A 143 2.94 -2.62 9.32
C GLN A 143 2.16 -2.45 10.62
N ALA A 144 1.65 -3.54 11.21
CA ALA A 144 0.99 -3.51 12.51
C ALA A 144 1.97 -3.12 13.63
N TRP A 145 3.20 -3.64 13.61
CA TRP A 145 4.26 -3.28 14.55
C TRP A 145 4.61 -1.79 14.47
N ILE A 146 4.75 -1.21 13.27
CA ILE A 146 5.00 0.23 13.10
C ILE A 146 3.87 1.06 13.73
N LYS A 147 2.61 0.64 13.59
CA LYS A 147 1.48 1.35 14.22
C LYS A 147 1.59 1.36 15.74
N TRP A 148 1.97 0.24 16.35
CA TRP A 148 2.23 0.17 17.80
C TRP A 148 3.41 1.05 18.21
N ALA A 149 4.49 1.06 17.43
CA ALA A 149 5.66 1.91 17.69
C ALA A 149 5.33 3.41 17.58
N VAL A 150 4.49 3.81 16.62
CA VAL A 150 3.95 5.18 16.52
C VAL A 150 3.05 5.50 17.71
N LEU A 151 2.16 4.57 18.09
CA LEU A 151 1.26 4.74 19.23
C LEU A 151 2.00 4.88 20.55
N SER A 152 3.19 4.27 20.65
CA SER A 152 4.09 4.43 21.80
C SER A 152 4.74 5.81 21.87
N GLY A 153 4.59 6.68 20.87
CA GLY A 153 5.14 8.04 20.89
C GLY A 153 6.64 8.14 20.53
N ARG A 154 7.30 7.04 20.14
CA ARG A 154 8.75 7.02 19.84
C ARG A 154 9.06 7.23 18.35
N ILE A 155 8.07 6.98 17.49
CA ILE A 155 8.16 7.19 16.04
C ILE A 155 7.06 8.16 15.60
N LYS A 156 7.39 9.09 14.70
CA LYS A 156 6.45 10.03 14.07
C LYS A 156 6.55 9.99 12.55
N LEU A 157 5.47 10.39 11.88
CA LEU A 157 5.45 10.57 10.43
C LEU A 157 6.00 11.96 10.07
N ILE A 158 7.04 12.00 9.25
CA ILE A 158 7.65 13.21 8.68
C ILE A 158 7.44 13.16 7.16
N GLY A 159 6.43 13.90 6.67
CA GLY A 159 5.99 13.83 5.28
C GLY A 159 5.37 12.46 4.95
N ILE A 160 6.10 11.64 4.17
CA ILE A 160 5.70 10.26 3.81
C ILE A 160 6.60 9.19 4.43
N ARG A 161 7.48 9.59 5.35
CA ARG A 161 8.51 8.72 5.93
C ARG A 161 8.44 8.77 7.45
N TRP A 162 8.98 7.75 8.09
CA TRP A 162 9.10 7.67 9.53
C TRP A 162 10.38 8.35 9.99
N GLY A 163 10.33 8.93 11.19
CA GLY A 163 11.48 9.43 11.92
C GLY A 163 11.25 9.28 13.43
N LEU A 164 12.32 9.40 14.21
CA LEU A 164 12.23 9.33 15.67
C LEU A 164 11.66 10.64 16.25
N THR A 165 10.91 10.52 17.34
CA THR A 165 10.63 11.64 18.25
C THR A 165 11.84 11.87 19.16
N ASP A 166 11.82 12.92 19.98
CA ASP A 166 12.92 13.19 20.91
C ASP A 166 13.05 12.07 21.96
N GLU A 167 11.92 11.51 22.41
CA GLU A 167 11.89 10.31 23.25
C GLU A 167 12.48 9.09 22.53
N GLY A 168 12.15 8.90 21.25
CA GLY A 168 12.72 7.83 20.43
C GLY A 168 14.23 7.94 20.29
N LYS A 169 14.74 9.14 20.04
CA LYS A 169 16.19 9.43 19.95
C LYS A 169 16.91 9.15 21.27
N ALA A 170 16.32 9.52 22.40
CA ALA A 170 16.92 9.32 23.72
C ALA A 170 17.20 7.84 24.05
N ILE A 171 16.50 6.90 23.41
CA ILE A 171 16.67 5.46 23.64
C ILE A 171 17.76 4.84 22.75
N VAL A 172 18.09 5.45 21.60
CA VAL A 172 19.05 4.89 20.62
C VAL A 172 20.42 4.58 21.21
N PRO A 173 21.04 5.42 22.06
CA PRO A 173 22.33 5.09 22.67
C PRO A 173 22.31 3.79 23.46
N ARG A 174 21.21 3.50 24.17
CA ARG A 174 21.04 2.24 24.90
C ARG A 174 20.88 1.06 23.96
N LEU A 175 20.13 1.21 22.86
CA LEU A 175 19.95 0.15 21.87
C LEU A 175 21.28 -0.22 21.18
N ARG A 176 22.15 0.77 20.93
CA ARG A 176 23.48 0.55 20.34
C ARG A 176 24.40 -0.30 21.20
N MET A 177 24.27 -0.20 22.52
CA MET A 177 25.08 -0.98 23.47
C MET A 177 24.70 -2.47 23.52
N ILE A 178 23.58 -2.87 22.91
CA ILE A 178 23.19 -4.27 22.83
C ILE A 178 24.12 -4.98 21.84
N ASP A 179 24.94 -5.91 22.36
CA ASP A 179 25.68 -6.86 21.56
C ASP A 179 24.70 -7.89 20.98
N VAL A 180 24.64 -7.94 19.66
CA VAL A 180 23.66 -8.76 18.95
C VAL A 180 24.02 -10.25 19.00
N GLU A 181 25.32 -10.57 19.02
CA GLU A 181 25.78 -11.96 19.09
C GLU A 181 25.50 -12.52 20.48
N GLU A 182 25.88 -11.80 21.53
CA GLU A 182 25.60 -12.17 22.93
C GLU A 182 24.09 -12.32 23.18
N PHE A 183 23.27 -11.37 22.72
CA PHE A 183 21.82 -11.45 22.87
C PHE A 183 21.21 -12.69 22.21
N LEU A 184 21.70 -13.09 21.03
CA LEU A 184 21.20 -14.27 20.32
C LEU A 184 21.68 -15.58 20.97
N GLU A 185 22.89 -15.58 21.54
CA GLU A 185 23.40 -16.70 22.34
C GLU A 185 22.55 -16.90 23.60
N ASP A 186 22.26 -15.83 24.34
CA ASP A 186 21.38 -15.85 25.52
C ASP A 186 19.98 -16.39 25.17
N GLU A 187 19.35 -15.90 24.09
CA GLU A 187 18.04 -16.40 23.65
C GLU A 187 18.09 -17.89 23.26
N ALA A 188 19.20 -18.35 22.68
CA ALA A 188 19.38 -19.75 22.30
C ALA A 188 19.61 -20.67 23.52
N GLU A 189 20.26 -20.17 24.58
CA GLU A 189 20.41 -20.88 25.85
C GLU A 189 19.08 -20.95 26.61
N GLU A 190 18.34 -19.84 26.70
CA GLU A 190 17.00 -19.80 27.30
C GLU A 190 16.03 -20.78 26.60
N ALA A 191 16.07 -20.86 25.26
CA ALA A 191 15.24 -21.79 24.50
C ALA A 191 15.62 -23.27 24.70
N GLN A 192 16.86 -23.55 25.13
CA GLN A 192 17.35 -24.91 25.40
C GLN A 192 17.13 -25.36 26.84
N GLN A 193 16.95 -24.43 27.77
CA GLN A 193 16.60 -24.78 29.16
C GLN A 193 15.23 -25.47 29.14
N PRO A 194 15.16 -26.77 29.48
CA PRO A 194 13.86 -27.44 29.57
C PRO A 194 13.07 -26.68 30.62
N GLU A 195 11.87 -26.19 30.27
CA GLU A 195 10.93 -25.65 31.24
C GLU A 195 10.85 -26.67 32.37
N GLU A 196 11.45 -26.35 33.53
CA GLU A 196 11.31 -27.16 34.73
C GLU A 196 9.83 -27.11 35.07
N GLY A 197 9.10 -28.09 34.51
CA GLY A 197 7.67 -28.20 34.71
C GLY A 197 7.40 -28.16 36.21
N PRO A 198 6.29 -27.54 36.63
CA PRO A 198 5.97 -27.40 38.04
C PRO A 198 6.19 -28.74 38.74
N PRO A 199 6.88 -28.76 39.90
CA PRO A 199 7.35 -29.98 40.53
C PRO A 199 6.21 -30.97 40.56
N THR A 200 6.38 -32.07 39.82
CA THR A 200 5.33 -33.08 39.66
C THR A 200 4.98 -33.57 41.06
N GLU A 201 3.83 -33.13 41.56
CA GLU A 201 3.33 -33.48 42.87
C GLU A 201 3.32 -35.01 42.95
N ALA A 202 4.08 -35.56 43.90
CA ALA A 202 4.27 -37.00 44.04
C ALA A 202 2.91 -37.72 44.00
N PRO A 203 2.82 -38.88 43.30
CA PRO A 203 1.54 -39.53 43.05
C PRO A 203 0.86 -39.89 44.38
N LYS A 204 -0.26 -39.22 44.67
CA LYS A 204 -1.17 -39.62 45.75
C LYS A 204 -1.65 -41.06 45.48
N PRO A 205 -1.56 -41.97 46.46
CA PRO A 205 -1.96 -43.36 46.28
C PRO A 205 -3.45 -43.47 45.91
N ALA A 206 -3.71 -44.25 44.87
CA ALA A 206 -5.01 -44.45 44.27
C ALA A 206 -6.07 -44.91 45.29
N LYS A 207 -7.13 -44.11 45.42
CA LYS A 207 -8.36 -44.51 46.11
C LYS A 207 -9.23 -45.26 45.09
N ALA A 208 -9.45 -46.55 45.35
CA ALA A 208 -10.26 -47.42 44.50
C ALA A 208 -11.71 -46.91 44.42
N GLU A 209 -12.20 -46.70 43.19
CA GLU A 209 -13.63 -46.54 42.90
C GLU A 209 -14.23 -47.86 42.37
N PRO A 210 -15.49 -48.17 42.74
CA PRO A 210 -16.16 -49.42 42.41
C PRO A 210 -16.81 -49.41 41.01
N PRO A 211 -17.17 -50.58 40.45
CA PRO A 211 -17.51 -50.74 39.04
C PRO A 211 -18.91 -50.24 38.70
N VAL A 212 -19.00 -49.36 37.70
CA VAL A 212 -20.28 -48.91 37.12
C VAL A 212 -20.73 -49.89 36.02
N THR A 213 -21.93 -50.40 36.23
CA THR A 213 -22.73 -51.31 35.43
C THR A 213 -23.09 -50.73 34.06
N LYS A 214 -22.84 -51.49 32.99
CA LYS A 214 -23.33 -51.24 31.63
C LYS A 214 -24.85 -51.45 31.57
N ALA A 215 -25.60 -50.40 31.27
CA ALA A 215 -27.01 -50.50 30.84
C ALA A 215 -27.13 -50.17 29.35
N LYS A 216 -27.62 -51.17 28.62
CA LYS A 216 -28.06 -51.15 27.22
C LYS A 216 -29.43 -50.45 27.16
N SER A 217 -29.68 -49.57 26.19
CA SER A 217 -31.01 -49.44 25.56
C SER A 217 -31.00 -48.59 24.28
N PRO A 218 -32.02 -48.76 23.41
CA PRO A 218 -31.89 -48.65 21.96
C PRO A 218 -32.60 -47.41 21.36
N ALA A 219 -32.30 -47.10 20.09
CA ALA A 219 -33.19 -46.37 19.17
C ALA A 219 -34.38 -47.29 18.74
N PRO A 220 -35.43 -46.88 17.98
CA PRO A 220 -35.65 -45.63 17.21
C PRO A 220 -37.12 -45.09 17.17
N ALA A 221 -37.35 -43.88 16.63
CA ALA A 221 -38.55 -43.45 15.85
C ALA A 221 -38.37 -41.96 15.42
N LYS A 222 -38.29 -41.58 14.14
CA LYS A 222 -39.30 -41.38 13.06
C LYS A 222 -40.29 -40.21 13.26
N SER A 223 -40.19 -39.25 12.33
CA SER A 223 -41.25 -38.45 11.66
C SER A 223 -41.83 -37.18 12.31
N THR A 224 -41.62 -36.03 11.66
CA THR A 224 -42.65 -35.11 11.08
C THR A 224 -41.90 -33.88 10.54
N GLU A 225 -41.76 -33.71 9.21
CA GLU A 225 -42.70 -33.08 8.28
C GLU A 225 -42.84 -31.57 8.51
N ALA A 226 -42.11 -30.80 7.69
CA ALA A 226 -42.10 -29.35 7.65
C ALA A 226 -43.07 -28.85 6.56
N PRO A 227 -43.92 -27.84 6.81
CA PRO A 227 -44.68 -27.20 5.76
C PRO A 227 -43.94 -25.98 5.17
N ALA A 228 -44.05 -25.87 3.85
CA ALA A 228 -43.48 -24.83 3.00
C ALA A 228 -44.11 -23.43 3.22
N PRO A 229 -43.36 -22.33 2.98
CA PRO A 229 -43.92 -20.98 2.96
C PRO A 229 -44.32 -20.56 1.53
N LYS A 230 -45.44 -19.85 1.43
CA LYS A 230 -45.97 -19.20 0.22
C LYS A 230 -46.67 -17.87 0.63
N PRO A 231 -46.92 -16.91 -0.28
CA PRO A 231 -46.09 -15.72 -0.41
C PRO A 231 -46.82 -14.39 -0.11
N ALA A 232 -46.02 -13.32 -0.18
CA ALA A 232 -46.25 -11.88 -0.11
C ALA A 232 -47.66 -11.31 -0.39
N LYS A 233 -47.99 -10.26 0.39
CA LYS A 233 -48.90 -9.16 0.03
C LYS A 233 -48.31 -7.81 0.49
N ASP A 234 -47.91 -7.01 -0.49
CA ASP A 234 -48.28 -5.60 -0.76
C ASP A 234 -48.20 -4.48 0.31
N PRO A 235 -48.05 -3.21 -0.15
CA PRO A 235 -47.19 -2.22 0.49
C PRO A 235 -47.95 -1.26 1.42
N VAL A 236 -47.28 -0.86 2.51
CA VAL A 236 -47.77 0.19 3.41
C VAL A 236 -47.36 1.56 2.89
N LYS A 237 -48.39 2.39 2.74
CA LYS A 237 -48.39 3.83 2.43
C LYS A 237 -47.66 4.61 3.53
N THR A 238 -46.61 5.34 3.17
CA THR A 238 -45.95 6.32 4.04
C THR A 238 -46.69 7.65 3.94
N THR A 239 -47.32 8.09 5.02
CA THR A 239 -47.79 9.48 5.21
C THR A 239 -46.78 10.22 6.07
N ALA A 240 -46.29 11.33 5.53
CA ALA A 240 -45.54 12.36 6.24
C ALA A 240 -46.47 13.11 7.22
N ASP A 241 -46.01 13.38 8.44
CA ASP A 241 -45.97 14.74 9.02
C ASP A 241 -45.43 14.75 10.47
N ARG A 242 -44.89 15.92 10.86
CA ARG A 242 -44.49 16.39 12.22
C ARG A 242 -43.17 15.88 12.80
N SER A 243 -42.13 16.73 12.90
CA SER A 243 -41.89 17.86 13.80
C SER A 243 -41.34 17.40 15.15
N ASP A 244 -40.04 17.63 15.37
CA ASP A 244 -39.45 17.91 16.69
C ASP A 244 -37.99 18.37 16.45
N SER A 245 -37.78 19.68 16.53
CA SER A 245 -36.45 20.29 16.66
C SER A 245 -36.25 20.59 18.14
N GLU A 246 -35.48 19.72 18.80
CA GLU A 246 -35.08 19.86 20.20
C GLU A 246 -34.07 21.00 20.37
N ASP A 247 -34.33 21.82 21.38
CA ASP A 247 -33.51 22.91 21.89
C ASP A 247 -32.11 22.44 22.30
N LEU A 248 -31.07 23.07 21.75
CA LEU A 248 -29.70 22.98 22.24
C LEU A 248 -29.45 24.10 23.28
N PRO A 249 -28.78 23.81 24.40
CA PRO A 249 -28.46 24.81 25.42
C PRO A 249 -27.42 25.83 24.92
N ASP A 250 -27.66 27.11 25.21
CA ASP A 250 -26.75 28.23 24.94
C ASP A 250 -25.36 27.99 25.54
N MET A 251 -24.33 28.05 24.69
CA MET A 251 -22.94 28.00 25.11
C MET A 251 -22.50 29.34 25.71
N PRO A 252 -21.66 29.36 26.76
CA PRO A 252 -21.14 30.59 27.34
C PRO A 252 -20.21 31.33 26.38
N ASP A 253 -20.41 32.64 26.27
CA ASP A 253 -19.61 33.56 25.46
C ASP A 253 -18.12 33.49 25.84
N MET A 254 -17.27 33.15 24.87
CA MET A 254 -15.82 33.27 25.02
C MET A 254 -15.40 34.75 24.96
N PRO A 255 -14.41 35.17 25.78
CA PRO A 255 -13.91 36.53 25.76
C PRO A 255 -13.34 36.87 24.37
N SER A 256 -13.81 37.99 23.82
CA SER A 256 -13.59 38.43 22.43
C SER A 256 -12.20 38.96 22.12
N THR A 257 -11.25 38.88 23.06
CA THR A 257 -9.88 39.37 22.85
C THR A 257 -8.86 38.45 23.49
N PRO A 258 -7.87 37.94 22.72
CA PRO A 258 -6.75 37.22 23.30
C PRO A 258 -5.89 38.16 24.16
N PRO A 259 -5.22 37.64 25.20
CA PRO A 259 -4.30 38.43 25.99
C PRO A 259 -3.15 38.97 25.11
N PRO A 260 -2.62 40.17 25.40
CA PRO A 260 -1.51 40.74 24.66
C PRO A 260 -0.26 39.86 24.78
N VAL A 261 0.42 39.65 23.66
CA VAL A 261 1.67 38.86 23.58
C VAL A 261 2.79 39.65 24.26
N ASP A 262 3.54 38.99 25.14
CA ASP A 262 4.71 39.56 25.80
C ASP A 262 5.91 39.58 24.84
N GLU A 263 6.20 40.75 24.28
CA GLU A 263 7.29 40.98 23.32
C GLU A 263 8.67 40.63 23.91
N ALA A 264 8.85 40.70 25.23
CA ALA A 264 10.11 40.33 25.87
C ALA A 264 10.36 38.83 25.82
N ALA A 265 9.30 38.01 25.92
CA ALA A 265 9.40 36.56 25.81
C ALA A 265 9.75 36.11 24.37
N ALA A 266 9.22 36.82 23.37
CA ALA A 266 9.53 36.55 21.96
C ALA A 266 11.00 36.85 21.62
N GLN A 267 11.53 37.98 22.09
CA GLN A 267 12.93 38.35 21.87
C GLN A 267 13.92 37.41 22.57
N ALA A 268 13.58 36.90 23.76
CA ALA A 268 14.40 35.93 24.47
C ALA A 268 14.52 34.60 23.71
N TYR A 269 13.45 34.17 23.06
CA TYR A 269 13.42 32.95 22.25
C TYR A 269 14.26 33.09 20.97
N GLU A 270 14.20 34.22 20.28
CA GLU A 270 15.01 34.49 19.09
C GLU A 270 16.52 34.51 19.40
N ALA A 271 16.91 35.11 20.52
CA ALA A 271 18.30 35.11 20.99
C ALA A 271 18.82 33.70 21.30
N GLN A 272 17.96 32.84 21.85
CA GLN A 272 18.30 31.44 22.14
C GLN A 272 18.49 30.62 20.85
N LEU A 273 17.70 30.90 19.81
CA LEU A 273 17.81 30.23 18.52
C LEU A 273 19.11 30.59 17.78
N ALA A 274 19.53 31.86 17.85
CA ALA A 274 20.76 32.32 17.22
C ALA A 274 22.01 31.69 17.83
N ALA A 275 22.02 31.50 19.17
CA ALA A 275 23.14 30.86 19.87
C ALA A 275 23.33 29.39 19.48
N MET A 276 22.26 28.67 19.15
CA MET A 276 22.35 27.26 18.73
C MET A 276 22.94 27.07 17.32
N ILE A 277 22.99 28.12 16.50
CA ILE A 277 23.46 28.03 15.11
C ILE A 277 24.98 28.22 15.01
N GLU A 278 25.62 28.92 15.96
CA GLU A 278 27.06 29.19 15.93
C GLU A 278 27.96 28.03 16.42
N GLU A 279 27.40 26.96 17.03
CA GLU A 279 28.19 25.89 17.67
C GLU A 279 28.42 24.62 16.84
N ALA A 280 28.19 24.62 15.52
CA ALA A 280 28.46 23.45 14.67
C ALA A 280 29.84 23.55 13.97
N PRO A 281 30.88 22.78 14.38
CA PRO A 281 32.16 22.75 13.68
C PRO A 281 32.14 21.83 12.45
N ASP A 282 32.66 22.34 11.33
CA ASP A 282 32.92 21.62 10.08
C ASP A 282 33.99 20.54 10.26
N ALA A 283 33.67 19.30 9.88
CA ALA A 283 34.62 18.18 9.81
C ALA A 283 34.49 17.44 8.48
N GLU A 284 35.18 17.95 7.46
CA GLU A 284 35.55 17.20 6.25
C GLU A 284 37.06 16.92 6.31
N ASP A 285 37.47 15.65 6.38
CA ASP A 285 38.53 15.07 5.52
C ASP A 285 38.99 13.66 5.93
N ALA A 286 39.35 12.87 4.89
CA ALA A 286 40.11 11.61 4.89
C ALA A 286 39.31 10.31 5.19
N VAL A 287 39.47 9.15 4.51
CA VAL A 287 40.67 8.47 3.97
C VAL A 287 40.32 7.44 2.86
N ASP A 288 41.26 7.24 1.93
CA ASP A 288 41.33 6.24 0.83
C ASP A 288 41.81 4.81 1.25
N ASP A 289 41.61 3.85 0.33
CA ASP A 289 42.30 2.55 0.13
C ASP A 289 41.87 1.26 0.87
N ALA A 290 41.41 0.28 0.08
CA ALA A 290 41.33 -1.15 0.44
C ALA A 290 41.76 -2.06 -0.74
N PRO A 291 42.60 -3.10 -0.54
CA PRO A 291 43.07 -3.97 -1.61
C PRO A 291 42.26 -5.26 -1.79
N LYS A 292 42.34 -5.80 -3.02
CA LYS A 292 41.68 -7.00 -3.55
C LYS A 292 42.25 -8.31 -2.97
N SER A 293 41.38 -9.32 -2.81
CA SER A 293 41.76 -10.71 -2.50
C SER A 293 41.07 -11.71 -3.45
N SER A 294 41.82 -12.74 -3.83
CA SER A 294 41.55 -13.75 -4.86
C SER A 294 41.02 -15.08 -4.31
N ALA A 295 40.14 -15.73 -5.07
CA ALA A 295 39.61 -17.08 -4.81
C ALA A 295 40.62 -18.22 -5.06
N PRO A 296 40.36 -19.44 -4.52
CA PRO A 296 40.25 -20.57 -5.45
C PRO A 296 39.21 -21.68 -5.12
N ALA A 297 39.10 -22.55 -6.13
CA ALA A 297 38.21 -23.65 -6.49
C ALA A 297 37.91 -24.82 -5.51
N ALA A 298 36.63 -25.24 -5.57
CA ALA A 298 36.04 -26.58 -5.84
C ALA A 298 36.52 -27.87 -5.13
N SER A 299 35.55 -28.59 -4.55
CA SER A 299 35.54 -30.07 -4.51
C SER A 299 34.10 -30.63 -4.46
N ARG A 300 33.85 -31.68 -5.26
CA ARG A 300 32.58 -32.42 -5.40
C ARG A 300 32.50 -33.57 -4.39
N ARG A 301 31.30 -33.82 -3.83
CA ARG A 301 30.88 -35.16 -3.36
C ARG A 301 29.45 -35.49 -3.77
N ILE A 302 29.26 -36.79 -4.00
CA ILE A 302 28.17 -37.47 -4.69
C ILE A 302 27.05 -37.84 -3.70
N LEU A 303 25.79 -37.62 -4.09
CA LEU A 303 24.58 -38.06 -3.37
C LEU A 303 23.80 -39.13 -4.16
N SER A 304 23.07 -39.93 -3.38
CA SER A 304 22.58 -41.28 -3.64
C SER A 304 21.09 -41.30 -4.09
N PRO A 305 20.35 -42.44 -4.10
CA PRO A 305 19.49 -42.83 -5.20
C PRO A 305 18.00 -42.52 -4.94
N VAL A 306 17.48 -41.44 -5.54
CA VAL A 306 16.02 -41.20 -5.70
C VAL A 306 15.70 -40.90 -7.18
N LYS A 307 16.34 -41.62 -8.11
CA LYS A 307 16.18 -41.44 -9.57
C LYS A 307 15.21 -42.41 -10.25
N ALA A 308 14.60 -43.36 -9.54
CA ALA A 308 13.75 -44.37 -10.18
C ALA A 308 12.32 -43.88 -10.52
N HIS A 309 11.82 -42.79 -9.91
CA HIS A 309 10.46 -42.29 -10.19
C HIS A 309 10.41 -41.18 -11.27
N LYS A 310 11.49 -40.42 -11.46
CA LYS A 310 11.61 -39.36 -12.51
C LYS A 310 11.82 -39.91 -13.93
N GLN A 311 12.11 -41.19 -14.08
CA GLN A 311 12.43 -41.79 -15.37
C GLN A 311 11.19 -42.17 -16.21
N ARG A 312 9.98 -42.11 -15.64
CA ARG A 312 8.72 -42.33 -16.37
C ARG A 312 8.11 -41.08 -17.02
N LEU A 313 8.60 -39.87 -16.72
CA LEU A 313 8.09 -38.61 -17.29
C LEU A 313 8.94 -38.04 -18.44
N ARG A 314 9.99 -38.77 -18.90
CA ARG A 314 10.98 -38.27 -19.88
C ARG A 314 11.02 -39.03 -21.21
N SER A 315 9.95 -39.70 -21.62
CA SER A 315 9.95 -40.45 -22.89
C SER A 315 9.50 -39.65 -24.12
N SER A 316 9.60 -38.31 -24.13
CA SER A 316 9.31 -37.48 -25.31
C SER A 316 10.23 -36.26 -25.50
N GLU A 317 11.37 -36.19 -24.81
CA GLU A 317 12.32 -35.09 -25.01
C GLU A 317 13.57 -35.60 -25.71
N GLN A 318 13.59 -35.50 -27.04
CA GLN A 318 14.87 -35.24 -27.69
C GLN A 318 15.30 -33.84 -27.26
N PRO A 319 16.51 -33.65 -26.70
CA PRO A 319 16.98 -32.33 -26.32
C PRO A 319 17.23 -31.55 -27.61
N GLN A 320 16.27 -30.72 -28.03
CA GLN A 320 16.57 -29.66 -28.98
C GLN A 320 17.51 -28.70 -28.26
N ALA A 321 18.70 -28.49 -28.83
CA ALA A 321 19.61 -27.47 -28.37
C ALA A 321 18.85 -26.14 -28.22
N PRO A 322 19.14 -25.33 -27.19
CA PRO A 322 18.53 -24.01 -27.04
C PRO A 322 18.74 -23.25 -28.35
N MET A 323 17.64 -22.94 -29.04
CA MET A 323 17.73 -22.14 -30.27
C MET A 323 18.27 -20.77 -29.90
N GLU A 324 19.31 -20.35 -30.62
CA GLU A 324 19.81 -19.01 -30.53
C GLU A 324 18.71 -18.04 -31.00
N LEU A 325 18.64 -16.87 -30.38
CA LEU A 325 17.61 -15.85 -30.67
C LEU A 325 17.42 -15.54 -32.19
N PRO A 326 18.46 -15.57 -33.05
CA PRO A 326 18.32 -15.43 -34.50
C PRO A 326 17.39 -16.47 -35.14
N ASP A 327 17.35 -17.70 -34.62
CA ASP A 327 16.54 -18.79 -35.15
C ASP A 327 15.05 -18.62 -34.80
N VAL A 328 14.77 -18.12 -33.59
CA VAL A 328 13.41 -17.72 -33.16
C VAL A 328 12.87 -16.60 -34.05
N ILE A 329 13.73 -15.63 -34.37
CA ILE A 329 13.39 -14.50 -35.26
C ILE A 329 13.15 -14.98 -36.70
N ALA A 330 13.96 -15.92 -37.20
CA ALA A 330 13.77 -16.52 -38.52
C ALA A 330 12.44 -17.30 -38.61
N ALA A 331 12.06 -18.00 -37.53
CA ALA A 331 10.78 -18.70 -37.43
C ALA A 331 9.58 -17.73 -37.45
N LEU A 332 9.65 -16.63 -36.68
CA LEU A 332 8.62 -15.59 -36.66
C LEU A 332 8.50 -14.87 -38.02
N ARG A 333 9.61 -14.63 -38.72
CA ARG A 333 9.63 -14.06 -40.09
C ARG A 333 8.98 -14.99 -41.11
N LYS A 334 9.22 -16.30 -41.01
CA LYS A 334 8.64 -17.29 -41.91
C LYS A 334 7.14 -17.41 -41.69
N TYR A 335 6.71 -17.39 -40.42
CA TYR A 335 5.30 -17.42 -40.04
C TYR A 335 4.56 -16.14 -40.47
N GLY A 336 5.09 -14.95 -40.17
CA GLY A 336 4.45 -13.68 -40.53
C GLY A 336 4.29 -13.50 -42.05
N ARG A 337 5.28 -13.96 -42.84
CA ARG A 337 5.18 -13.97 -44.31
C ARG A 337 4.12 -14.95 -44.82
N ALA A 338 4.00 -16.13 -44.20
CA ALA A 338 2.96 -17.11 -44.55
C ALA A 338 1.54 -16.60 -44.22
N GLN A 339 1.41 -15.65 -43.28
CA GLN A 339 0.14 -15.03 -42.88
C GLN A 339 -0.14 -13.68 -43.57
N GLY A 340 0.65 -13.29 -44.57
CA GLY A 340 0.43 -12.05 -45.33
C GLY A 340 0.73 -10.75 -44.57
N LEU A 341 1.44 -10.82 -43.43
CA LEU A 341 1.83 -9.63 -42.67
C LEU A 341 2.93 -8.87 -43.43
N GLY A 342 2.61 -7.67 -43.93
CA GLY A 342 3.49 -6.86 -44.77
C GLY A 342 4.81 -6.44 -44.10
N GLY A 343 5.89 -6.41 -44.88
CA GLY A 343 7.28 -6.25 -44.44
C GLY A 343 7.63 -5.00 -43.62
N GLY A 344 6.77 -3.98 -43.58
CA GLY A 344 6.93 -2.80 -42.73
C GLY A 344 6.87 -3.10 -41.22
N SER A 345 6.15 -4.15 -40.83
CA SER A 345 6.03 -4.59 -39.43
C SER A 345 7.31 -5.25 -38.89
N LEU A 346 8.07 -5.92 -39.77
CA LEU A 346 9.35 -6.55 -39.46
C LEU A 346 10.53 -5.56 -39.52
N PHE A 347 10.43 -4.52 -40.35
CA PHE A 347 11.41 -3.42 -40.41
C PHE A 347 11.39 -2.56 -39.14
N LEU A 348 10.22 -2.33 -38.55
CA LEU A 348 10.09 -1.64 -37.25
C LEU A 348 10.72 -2.45 -36.12
N ALA A 349 10.57 -3.78 -36.13
CA ALA A 349 11.19 -4.69 -35.17
C ALA A 349 12.74 -4.66 -35.25
N CYS A 350 13.31 -4.56 -36.47
CA CYS A 350 14.77 -4.49 -36.68
C CYS A 350 15.35 -3.09 -36.36
N GLY A 351 14.60 -2.00 -36.60
CA GLY A 351 15.04 -0.64 -36.23
C GLY A 351 15.06 -0.39 -34.72
N LEU A 352 14.20 -1.09 -33.96
CA LEU A 352 14.16 -1.06 -32.49
C LEU A 352 15.19 -2.00 -31.84
N GLU A 353 15.59 -3.08 -32.52
CA GLU A 353 16.62 -4.04 -32.09
C GLU A 353 17.96 -3.38 -31.74
N ALA A 354 18.38 -2.39 -32.54
CA ALA A 354 19.66 -1.70 -32.34
C ALA A 354 19.70 -0.79 -31.09
N ARG A 355 18.55 -0.32 -30.59
CA ARG A 355 18.46 0.58 -29.42
C ARG A 355 18.08 -0.15 -28.12
N MET A 356 17.57 -1.38 -28.21
CA MET A 356 16.92 -2.08 -27.09
C MET A 356 17.79 -3.16 -26.41
N TYR A 357 19.02 -3.39 -26.87
CA TYR A 357 19.93 -4.42 -26.33
C TYR A 357 20.43 -4.17 -24.88
N ARG A 358 20.04 -3.07 -24.22
CA ARG A 358 20.64 -2.62 -22.95
C ARG A 358 19.69 -2.51 -21.74
N ASN A 359 18.38 -2.75 -21.88
CA ASN A 359 17.45 -2.55 -20.77
C ASN A 359 16.27 -3.54 -20.78
N GLU A 360 16.21 -4.36 -19.74
CA GLU A 360 15.25 -5.45 -19.53
C GLU A 360 13.79 -4.96 -19.47
N ALA A 361 13.53 -3.79 -18.88
CA ALA A 361 12.20 -3.20 -18.82
C ALA A 361 11.65 -2.82 -20.19
N LYS A 362 12.51 -2.34 -21.10
CA LYS A 362 12.13 -2.02 -22.50
C LYS A 362 11.74 -3.29 -23.26
N ARG A 363 12.41 -4.42 -22.98
CA ARG A 363 12.12 -5.74 -23.55
C ARG A 363 10.75 -6.28 -23.11
N PHE A 364 10.40 -6.15 -21.83
CA PHE A 364 9.10 -6.60 -21.32
C PHE A 364 7.92 -5.79 -21.85
N LEU A 365 8.09 -4.47 -21.97
CA LEU A 365 7.07 -3.58 -22.53
C LEU A 365 6.78 -3.87 -24.01
N TYR A 366 7.81 -4.19 -24.79
CA TYR A 366 7.65 -4.61 -26.19
C TYR A 366 6.94 -5.96 -26.31
N LEU A 367 7.31 -6.95 -25.49
CA LEU A 367 6.66 -8.27 -25.46
C LEU A 367 5.18 -8.16 -25.10
N ALA A 368 4.82 -7.30 -24.14
CA ALA A 368 3.42 -7.06 -23.77
C ALA A 368 2.61 -6.41 -24.92
N GLY A 369 3.18 -5.40 -25.59
CA GLY A 369 2.53 -4.77 -26.75
C GLY A 369 2.40 -5.70 -27.96
N LEU A 370 3.40 -6.54 -28.21
CA LEU A 370 3.38 -7.55 -29.26
C LEU A 370 2.31 -8.63 -28.98
N LEU A 371 2.22 -9.12 -27.74
CA LEU A 371 1.22 -10.10 -27.33
C LEU A 371 -0.21 -9.55 -27.42
N ALA A 372 -0.44 -8.31 -26.98
CA ALA A 372 -1.75 -7.67 -27.11
C ALA A 372 -2.20 -7.57 -28.58
N ARG A 373 -1.24 -7.31 -29.49
CA ARG A 373 -1.51 -7.22 -30.93
C ARG A 373 -1.71 -8.58 -31.59
N LEU A 374 -0.95 -9.60 -31.19
CA LEU A 374 -1.06 -10.96 -31.71
C LEU A 374 -2.34 -11.65 -31.23
N TYR A 375 -2.77 -11.40 -29.99
CA TYR A 375 -4.05 -11.87 -29.48
C TYR A 375 -5.25 -11.23 -30.21
N GLY A 376 -5.15 -9.95 -30.55
CA GLY A 376 -6.15 -9.28 -31.40
C GLY A 376 -6.20 -9.80 -32.84
N ALA A 377 -5.11 -10.37 -33.36
CA ALA A 377 -5.01 -10.90 -34.71
C ALA A 377 -5.37 -12.39 -34.83
N ALA A 378 -5.20 -13.18 -33.76
CA ALA A 378 -5.53 -14.60 -33.71
C ALA A 378 -6.07 -14.98 -32.31
N PRO A 379 -7.39 -15.17 -32.16
CA PRO A 379 -8.03 -15.39 -30.85
C PRO A 379 -7.90 -16.83 -30.32
N ASP A 380 -7.24 -17.73 -31.04
CA ASP A 380 -7.15 -19.16 -30.69
C ASP A 380 -6.06 -19.50 -29.66
N GLY A 381 -5.36 -18.50 -29.12
CA GLY A 381 -4.48 -18.63 -27.95
C GLY A 381 -3.15 -19.35 -28.16
N ARG A 382 -2.96 -20.06 -29.28
CA ARG A 382 -1.76 -20.87 -29.57
C ARG A 382 -0.46 -20.08 -29.59
N LEU A 383 -0.50 -18.87 -30.13
CA LEU A 383 0.69 -18.03 -30.22
C LEU A 383 1.10 -17.47 -28.84
N THR A 384 0.12 -17.27 -27.96
CA THR A 384 0.29 -16.85 -26.57
C THR A 384 0.96 -17.93 -25.74
N GLU A 385 0.50 -19.18 -25.88
CA GLU A 385 1.09 -20.35 -25.21
C GLU A 385 2.55 -20.56 -25.62
N LEU A 386 2.86 -20.41 -26.90
CA LEU A 386 4.21 -20.50 -27.45
C LEU A 386 5.16 -19.42 -26.88
N VAL A 387 4.66 -18.22 -26.61
CA VAL A 387 5.46 -17.14 -26.02
C VAL A 387 5.65 -17.34 -24.52
N LEU A 388 4.65 -17.84 -23.80
CA LEU A 388 4.73 -18.17 -22.37
C LEU A 388 5.70 -19.32 -22.08
N GLU A 389 5.61 -20.41 -22.84
CA GLU A 389 6.49 -21.57 -22.74
C GLU A 389 7.96 -21.18 -22.96
N ARG A 390 8.20 -20.20 -23.82
CA ARG A 390 9.56 -19.78 -24.24
C ARG A 390 10.12 -18.59 -23.46
N SER A 391 9.32 -17.87 -22.66
CA SER A 391 9.76 -16.68 -21.89
C SER A 391 9.93 -16.93 -20.39
N GLY A 392 9.67 -18.13 -19.89
CA GLY A 392 10.07 -18.54 -18.54
C GLY A 392 9.20 -18.02 -17.39
N GLY A 393 7.95 -17.65 -17.66
CA GLY A 393 6.96 -17.30 -16.64
C GLY A 393 7.18 -15.93 -15.99
N LEU A 394 6.47 -14.90 -16.45
CA LEU A 394 6.51 -13.56 -15.86
C LEU A 394 5.10 -13.01 -15.61
N ASN A 395 4.89 -12.66 -14.33
CA ASN A 395 3.61 -12.42 -13.64
C ASN A 395 2.70 -11.30 -14.24
N PRO A 396 3.22 -10.18 -14.78
CA PRO A 396 2.36 -9.11 -15.35
C PRO A 396 1.76 -9.50 -16.71
N LEU A 397 2.46 -10.35 -17.47
CA LEU A 397 1.96 -10.91 -18.72
C LEU A 397 0.81 -11.87 -18.44
N ALA A 398 0.91 -12.70 -17.40
CA ALA A 398 -0.15 -13.63 -16.99
C ALA A 398 -1.44 -12.87 -16.64
N ALA A 399 -1.34 -11.77 -15.90
CA ALA A 399 -2.50 -10.92 -15.57
C ALA A 399 -3.15 -10.27 -16.81
N LEU A 400 -2.34 -9.83 -17.79
CA LEU A 400 -2.84 -9.28 -19.06
C LEU A 400 -3.50 -10.35 -19.95
N LEU A 401 -3.13 -11.62 -19.78
CA LEU A 401 -3.68 -12.74 -20.53
C LEU A 401 -4.97 -13.27 -19.92
N GLU A 402 -5.06 -13.32 -18.59
CA GLU A 402 -6.29 -13.69 -17.89
C GLU A 402 -7.34 -12.59 -17.98
N ARG A 403 -6.92 -11.32 -18.02
CA ARG A 403 -7.81 -10.15 -18.07
C ARG A 403 -7.28 -9.10 -19.05
N PRO A 404 -7.47 -9.27 -20.37
CA PRO A 404 -7.02 -8.30 -21.38
C PRO A 404 -7.63 -6.91 -21.19
N GLU A 405 -8.79 -6.81 -20.56
CA GLU A 405 -9.43 -5.56 -20.15
C GLU A 405 -8.76 -4.85 -18.98
N ALA A 406 -7.88 -5.53 -18.23
CA ALA A 406 -7.04 -4.92 -17.20
C ALA A 406 -5.81 -4.20 -17.78
N ALA A 407 -5.57 -4.30 -19.09
CA ALA A 407 -4.43 -3.65 -19.74
C ALA A 407 -4.36 -2.13 -19.52
N PRO A 408 -5.45 -1.36 -19.66
CA PRO A 408 -5.44 0.07 -19.35
C PRO A 408 -5.14 0.34 -17.87
N GLU A 409 -5.65 -0.49 -16.96
CA GLU A 409 -5.43 -0.35 -15.52
C GLU A 409 -3.96 -0.63 -15.14
N LEU A 410 -3.39 -1.71 -15.66
CA LEU A 410 -1.98 -2.08 -15.50
C LEU A 410 -1.06 -1.03 -16.09
N ILE A 411 -1.38 -0.48 -17.26
CA ILE A 411 -0.59 0.55 -17.92
C ILE A 411 -0.69 1.88 -17.18
N VAL A 412 -1.85 2.26 -16.65
CA VAL A 412 -1.99 3.46 -15.79
C VAL A 412 -1.21 3.28 -14.49
N ARG A 413 -1.37 2.14 -13.80
CA ARG A 413 -0.63 1.84 -12.57
C ARG A 413 0.89 1.81 -12.77
N TRP A 414 1.37 1.24 -13.87
CA TRP A 414 2.80 1.19 -14.18
C TRP A 414 3.36 2.46 -14.80
N GLY A 415 2.57 3.17 -15.62
CA GLY A 415 2.95 4.43 -16.24
C GLY A 415 3.14 5.56 -15.23
N LEU A 416 2.40 5.51 -14.12
CA LEU A 416 2.54 6.41 -12.97
C LEU A 416 3.78 6.11 -12.11
N ALA A 417 4.34 4.90 -12.17
CA ALA A 417 5.43 4.47 -11.29
C ALA A 417 6.85 4.79 -11.80
N MET A 418 7.00 5.23 -13.05
CA MET A 418 8.31 5.42 -13.68
C MET A 418 8.39 6.82 -14.34
N PRO A 419 9.16 7.78 -13.82
CA PRO A 419 9.12 9.17 -14.28
C PRO A 419 10.02 9.49 -15.50
N ALA A 420 10.89 8.59 -15.97
CA ALA A 420 11.90 8.96 -16.95
C ALA A 420 11.37 9.15 -18.39
N ALA A 421 11.79 10.24 -19.04
CA ALA A 421 11.47 10.62 -20.42
C ALA A 421 11.84 9.56 -21.46
N GLU A 422 12.82 8.71 -21.17
CA GLU A 422 13.30 7.64 -22.05
C GLU A 422 12.27 6.54 -22.36
N TYR A 423 11.14 6.52 -21.65
CA TYR A 423 10.08 5.54 -21.81
C TYR A 423 8.87 6.06 -22.59
N SER A 424 8.86 7.32 -23.05
CA SER A 424 7.69 7.92 -23.74
C SER A 424 7.37 7.20 -25.06
N ALA A 425 8.39 6.92 -25.88
CA ALA A 425 8.23 6.25 -27.17
C ALA A 425 7.72 4.80 -27.02
N ALA A 426 8.19 4.09 -26.00
CA ALA A 426 7.72 2.72 -25.70
C ALA A 426 6.26 2.72 -25.22
N ARG A 427 5.86 3.71 -24.39
CA ARG A 427 4.46 3.88 -23.97
C ARG A 427 3.57 4.17 -25.17
N GLY A 428 3.96 5.12 -26.03
CA GLY A 428 3.21 5.46 -27.23
C GLY A 428 3.00 4.26 -28.14
N ALA A 429 4.05 3.47 -28.40
CA ALA A 429 3.94 2.27 -29.20
C ALA A 429 2.99 1.20 -28.61
N ILE A 430 2.93 1.06 -27.28
CA ILE A 430 1.99 0.14 -26.60
C ILE A 430 0.56 0.65 -26.72
N PHE A 431 0.34 1.95 -26.49
CA PHE A 431 -0.99 2.55 -26.62
C PHE A 431 -1.49 2.50 -28.06
N ASP A 432 -0.66 2.84 -29.05
CA ASP A 432 -1.00 2.73 -30.47
C ASP A 432 -1.33 1.29 -30.86
N SER A 433 -0.63 0.31 -30.30
CA SER A 433 -0.89 -1.11 -30.54
C SER A 433 -2.20 -1.59 -29.91
N LEU A 434 -2.55 -1.11 -28.71
CA LEU A 434 -3.82 -1.41 -28.05
C LEU A 434 -5.01 -0.72 -28.72
N ILE A 435 -4.84 0.54 -29.10
CA ILE A 435 -5.81 1.32 -29.88
C ILE A 435 -6.05 0.61 -31.22
N GLY A 436 -4.98 0.24 -31.93
CA GLY A 436 -5.07 -0.49 -33.18
C GLY A 436 -5.74 -1.86 -33.04
N ALA A 437 -5.39 -2.64 -32.01
CA ALA A 437 -5.98 -3.96 -31.77
C ALA A 437 -7.48 -3.90 -31.45
N ARG A 438 -7.96 -2.90 -30.71
CA ARG A 438 -9.40 -2.73 -30.46
C ARG A 438 -10.14 -2.08 -31.63
N ALA A 439 -9.52 -1.14 -32.36
CA ALA A 439 -10.08 -0.56 -33.57
C ALA A 439 -10.40 -1.65 -34.62
N LEU A 440 -9.52 -2.65 -34.76
CA LEU A 440 -9.73 -3.81 -35.62
C LEU A 440 -10.96 -4.65 -35.21
N ASN A 441 -11.30 -4.69 -33.92
CA ASN A 441 -12.48 -5.41 -33.41
C ASN A 441 -13.80 -4.65 -33.59
N THR A 442 -13.77 -3.32 -33.63
CA THR A 442 -15.00 -2.49 -33.69
C THR A 442 -15.52 -2.21 -35.10
N LYS A 443 -14.82 -2.64 -36.17
CA LYS A 443 -15.08 -2.31 -37.59
C LYS A 443 -15.11 -0.81 -37.94
N ALA A 444 -15.13 0.08 -36.96
CA ALA A 444 -14.91 1.51 -37.10
C ALA A 444 -13.42 1.82 -36.96
N ASP A 445 -12.90 2.63 -37.87
CA ASP A 445 -11.54 3.17 -37.80
C ASP A 445 -11.46 4.19 -36.66
N LEU A 446 -11.29 3.68 -35.44
CA LEU A 446 -11.24 4.46 -34.21
C LEU A 446 -10.21 5.61 -34.31
N PRO A 447 -9.00 5.44 -34.86
CA PRO A 447 -8.11 6.55 -35.17
C PRO A 447 -8.77 7.70 -35.95
N THR A 448 -9.51 7.39 -37.02
CA THR A 448 -10.23 8.41 -37.82
C THR A 448 -11.36 9.06 -37.03
N VAL A 449 -12.13 8.29 -36.25
CA VAL A 449 -13.21 8.83 -35.38
C VAL A 449 -12.65 9.77 -34.31
N LEU A 450 -11.54 9.40 -33.68
CA LEU A 450 -10.86 10.23 -32.69
C LEU A 450 -10.27 11.50 -33.34
N ALA A 451 -9.71 11.38 -34.54
CA ALA A 451 -9.17 12.51 -35.31
C ALA A 451 -10.23 13.46 -35.86
N GLN A 452 -11.50 13.05 -35.90
CA GLN A 452 -12.63 13.88 -36.33
C GLN A 452 -13.48 14.39 -35.15
N SER A 453 -13.11 14.05 -33.92
CA SER A 453 -13.90 14.40 -32.73
C SER A 453 -13.89 15.91 -32.50
N PRO A 454 -15.03 16.62 -32.62
CA PRO A 454 -15.04 18.09 -32.61
C PRO A 454 -14.76 18.70 -31.23
N ARG A 455 -14.94 17.92 -30.15
CA ARG A 455 -14.79 18.37 -28.76
C ARG A 455 -14.27 17.25 -27.86
N SER A 456 -13.67 17.62 -26.72
CA SER A 456 -13.10 16.66 -25.76
C SER A 456 -14.14 15.71 -25.18
N GLU A 457 -15.39 16.14 -24.98
CA GLU A 457 -16.47 15.29 -24.48
C GLU A 457 -16.80 14.17 -25.47
N VAL A 458 -16.81 14.48 -26.77
CA VAL A 458 -17.05 13.50 -27.84
C VAL A 458 -15.86 12.54 -27.91
N LEU A 459 -14.63 13.07 -27.91
CA LEU A 459 -13.41 12.26 -27.90
C LEU A 459 -13.41 11.25 -26.75
N ILE A 460 -13.68 11.70 -25.52
CA ILE A 460 -13.69 10.85 -24.33
C ILE A 460 -14.83 9.83 -24.38
N THR A 461 -16.00 10.23 -24.88
CA THR A 461 -17.13 9.31 -25.05
C THR A 461 -16.82 8.21 -26.06
N GLU A 462 -16.21 8.56 -27.20
CA GLU A 462 -15.80 7.58 -28.22
C GLU A 462 -14.67 6.68 -27.72
N LEU A 463 -13.71 7.19 -26.92
CA LEU A 463 -12.71 6.37 -26.25
C LEU A 463 -13.33 5.41 -25.25
N GLN A 464 -14.27 5.89 -24.43
CA GLN A 464 -14.96 5.05 -23.47
C GLN A 464 -15.75 3.93 -24.16
N ARG A 465 -16.44 4.26 -25.26
CA ARG A 465 -17.27 3.30 -26.01
C ARG A 465 -16.43 2.31 -26.82
N GLY A 466 -15.43 2.81 -27.55
CA GLY A 466 -14.64 2.04 -28.50
C GLY A 466 -13.44 1.31 -27.88
N LEU A 467 -12.77 1.94 -26.90
CA LEU A 467 -11.52 1.43 -26.35
C LEU A 467 -11.64 0.96 -24.90
N LEU A 468 -12.54 1.50 -24.09
CA LEU A 468 -12.58 1.25 -22.64
C LEU A 468 -13.92 0.74 -22.12
N LYS A 469 -14.70 0.04 -22.97
CA LYS A 469 -15.99 -0.54 -22.58
C LYS A 469 -15.82 -1.43 -21.33
N GLY A 470 -16.59 -1.13 -20.28
CA GLY A 470 -16.53 -1.83 -18.98
C GLY A 470 -15.58 -1.22 -17.94
N ALA A 471 -14.68 -0.31 -18.34
CA ALA A 471 -13.86 0.45 -17.40
C ALA A 471 -14.65 1.61 -16.75
N PRO A 472 -14.20 2.13 -15.60
CA PRO A 472 -14.78 3.35 -15.02
C PRO A 472 -14.78 4.51 -16.02
N SER A 473 -15.83 5.33 -16.03
CA SER A 473 -16.04 6.42 -16.99
C SER A 473 -14.93 7.48 -17.03
N MET A 474 -14.13 7.59 -15.98
CA MET A 474 -12.98 8.50 -15.91
C MET A 474 -11.73 7.95 -16.59
N ALA A 475 -11.66 6.65 -16.87
CA ALA A 475 -10.47 6.03 -17.47
C ALA A 475 -10.16 6.61 -18.86
N ALA A 476 -11.20 6.90 -19.65
CA ALA A 476 -11.06 7.52 -20.97
C ALA A 476 -10.47 8.94 -20.90
N PHE A 477 -10.83 9.71 -19.87
CA PHE A 477 -10.24 11.02 -19.64
C PHE A 477 -8.73 10.92 -19.34
N TRP A 478 -8.34 10.05 -18.42
CA TRP A 478 -6.93 9.88 -18.05
C TRP A 478 -6.08 9.36 -19.20
N LEU A 479 -6.62 8.45 -20.00
CA LEU A 479 -5.97 7.99 -21.21
C LEU A 479 -5.74 9.13 -22.20
N ALA A 480 -6.80 9.89 -22.52
CA ALA A 480 -6.70 11.01 -23.45
C ALA A 480 -5.66 12.04 -22.99
N ARG A 481 -5.63 12.34 -21.68
CA ARG A 481 -4.63 13.22 -21.08
C ARG A 481 -3.21 12.73 -21.30
N GLU A 482 -2.92 11.45 -21.02
CA GLU A 482 -1.57 10.92 -21.21
C GLU A 482 -1.16 10.93 -22.69
N MET A 483 -2.08 10.64 -23.61
CA MET A 483 -1.78 10.68 -25.04
C MET A 483 -1.36 12.07 -25.49
N VAL A 484 -2.00 13.10 -24.96
CA VAL A 484 -1.67 14.51 -25.27
C VAL A 484 -0.35 14.92 -24.63
N ARG A 485 -0.12 14.55 -23.37
CA ARG A 485 1.14 14.85 -22.66
C ARG A 485 2.35 14.19 -23.31
N LEU A 486 2.19 12.97 -23.82
CA LEU A 486 3.23 12.24 -24.52
C LEU A 486 3.39 12.73 -25.97
N GLU A 487 2.69 13.80 -26.37
CA GLU A 487 2.68 14.39 -27.71
C GLU A 487 2.23 13.41 -28.80
N LEU A 488 1.53 12.33 -28.43
CA LEU A 488 1.01 11.33 -29.35
C LEU A 488 -0.24 11.83 -30.04
N TRP A 489 -1.05 12.63 -29.34
CA TRP A 489 -2.26 13.26 -29.90
C TRP A 489 -2.09 14.77 -30.00
N THR A 490 -2.08 15.26 -31.23
CA THR A 490 -2.00 16.70 -31.56
C THR A 490 -3.37 17.32 -31.82
N HIS A 491 -4.44 16.52 -31.78
CA HIS A 491 -5.79 16.94 -32.13
C HIS A 491 -6.31 18.08 -31.22
N PRO A 492 -6.94 19.15 -31.75
CA PRO A 492 -7.40 20.29 -30.96
C PRO A 492 -8.32 19.91 -29.78
N ALA A 493 -9.26 19.00 -30.01
CA ALA A 493 -10.15 18.49 -28.94
C ALA A 493 -9.41 17.78 -27.80
N ALA A 494 -8.24 17.19 -28.07
CA ALA A 494 -7.45 16.52 -27.05
C ALA A 494 -6.65 17.55 -26.22
N LYS A 495 -6.27 18.70 -26.80
CA LYS A 495 -5.57 19.76 -26.07
C LYS A 495 -6.35 20.27 -24.87
N GLU A 496 -7.68 20.29 -24.93
CA GLU A 496 -8.55 20.72 -23.81
C GLU A 496 -8.41 19.87 -22.54
N VAL A 497 -7.85 18.65 -22.65
CA VAL A 497 -7.63 17.73 -21.53
C VAL A 497 -6.15 17.50 -21.23
N SER A 498 -5.29 18.39 -21.72
CA SER A 498 -3.83 18.31 -21.51
C SER A 498 -3.41 18.53 -20.06
N SER A 499 -4.06 19.47 -19.36
CA SER A 499 -3.77 19.81 -17.97
C SER A 499 -4.26 18.73 -17.01
N VAL A 500 -3.47 18.38 -16.00
CA VAL A 500 -3.83 17.38 -14.99
C VAL A 500 -4.73 17.97 -13.92
N PRO A 501 -5.98 17.51 -13.78
CA PRO A 501 -6.77 17.81 -12.61
C PRO A 501 -6.39 16.84 -11.48
N SER A 502 -5.12 16.77 -11.04
CA SER A 502 -4.74 15.96 -9.87
C SER A 502 -5.44 16.50 -8.64
N ARG A 503 -5.50 15.73 -7.55
CA ARG A 503 -6.07 16.25 -6.29
C ARG A 503 -5.37 17.54 -5.85
N VAL A 504 -4.03 17.59 -5.99
CA VAL A 504 -3.22 18.77 -5.67
C VAL A 504 -3.53 19.93 -6.61
N ASN A 505 -3.53 19.71 -7.93
CA ASN A 505 -3.79 20.76 -8.92
C ASN A 505 -5.21 21.31 -8.81
N ARG A 506 -6.21 20.45 -8.52
CA ARG A 506 -7.58 20.90 -8.26
C ARG A 506 -7.67 21.72 -6.97
N LEU A 507 -6.95 21.32 -5.92
CA LEU A 507 -6.91 22.08 -4.68
C LEU A 507 -6.24 23.45 -4.89
N MET A 508 -5.12 23.51 -5.63
CA MET A 508 -4.45 24.77 -5.94
C MET A 508 -5.32 25.66 -6.83
N ALA A 509 -5.94 25.11 -7.86
CA ALA A 509 -6.86 25.83 -8.73
C ALA A 509 -8.09 26.36 -7.98
N TYR A 510 -8.60 25.59 -7.02
CA TYR A 510 -9.69 26.00 -6.14
C TYR A 510 -9.24 27.15 -5.22
N ARG A 511 -8.04 27.05 -4.62
CA ARG A 511 -7.42 28.12 -3.83
C ARG A 511 -7.29 29.43 -4.60
N LEU A 512 -6.93 29.33 -5.87
CA LEU A 512 -6.82 30.46 -6.80
C LEU A 512 -8.16 30.90 -7.42
N ARG A 513 -9.29 30.29 -7.02
CA ARG A 513 -10.64 30.54 -7.59
C ARG A 513 -10.73 30.36 -9.11
N ILE A 514 -9.83 29.57 -9.70
CA ILE A 514 -9.90 29.16 -11.11
C ILE A 514 -11.07 28.18 -11.30
N ILE A 515 -11.32 27.34 -10.28
CA ILE A 515 -12.45 26.40 -10.25
C ILE A 515 -13.29 26.58 -8.99
N GLU A 516 -14.58 26.26 -9.07
CA GLU A 516 -15.56 26.44 -7.99
C GLU A 516 -15.48 25.35 -6.91
N SER A 517 -14.88 24.20 -7.22
CA SER A 517 -14.74 23.08 -6.28
C SER A 517 -13.51 22.24 -6.63
N HIS A 518 -12.80 21.75 -5.61
CA HIS A 518 -11.68 20.82 -5.79
C HIS A 518 -12.15 19.36 -5.97
N PHE A 519 -13.45 19.08 -5.79
CA PHE A 519 -14.06 17.78 -6.03
C PHE A 519 -14.42 17.62 -7.50
N ALA A 520 -13.94 16.54 -8.12
CA ALA A 520 -14.29 16.17 -9.49
C ALA A 520 -14.71 14.70 -9.50
N THR A 521 -15.99 14.47 -9.21
CA THR A 521 -16.58 13.11 -9.07
C THR A 521 -17.07 12.52 -10.38
N SER A 522 -17.08 13.31 -11.46
CA SER A 522 -17.57 12.88 -12.77
C SER A 522 -16.60 13.27 -13.89
N THR A 523 -16.68 12.53 -15.00
CA THR A 523 -15.89 12.81 -16.22
C THR A 523 -16.16 14.20 -16.78
N SER A 524 -17.41 14.67 -16.76
CA SER A 524 -17.75 16.03 -17.22
C SER A 524 -17.13 17.11 -16.33
N THR A 525 -17.13 16.92 -15.01
CA THR A 525 -16.45 17.83 -14.08
C THR A 525 -14.93 17.84 -14.33
N LEU A 526 -14.31 16.68 -14.59
CA LEU A 526 -12.88 16.61 -14.92
C LEU A 526 -12.55 17.35 -16.22
N ILE A 527 -13.37 17.22 -17.26
CA ILE A 527 -13.19 17.95 -18.52
C ILE A 527 -13.31 19.45 -18.30
N ALA A 528 -14.34 19.89 -17.56
CA ALA A 528 -14.54 21.31 -17.27
C ALA A 528 -13.35 21.91 -16.50
N VAL A 529 -12.85 21.19 -15.49
CA VAL A 529 -11.66 21.60 -14.73
C VAL A 529 -10.43 21.64 -15.65
N ALA A 530 -10.17 20.59 -16.43
CA ALA A 530 -9.01 20.54 -17.32
C ALA A 530 -9.03 21.64 -18.39
N ARG A 531 -10.21 21.97 -18.92
CA ARG A 531 -10.40 23.07 -19.87
C ARG A 531 -10.10 24.42 -19.23
N ARG A 532 -10.60 24.68 -18.02
CA ARG A 532 -10.29 25.91 -17.26
C ARG A 532 -8.78 26.00 -16.99
N LEU A 533 -8.18 24.92 -16.50
CA LEU A 533 -6.73 24.86 -16.25
C LEU A 533 -5.91 25.10 -17.52
N THR A 534 -6.26 24.46 -18.64
CA THR A 534 -5.53 24.61 -19.90
C THR A 534 -5.63 26.03 -20.47
N ALA A 535 -6.74 26.73 -20.22
CA ALA A 535 -6.89 28.13 -20.62
C ALA A 535 -6.07 29.09 -19.74
N THR A 536 -5.81 28.73 -18.49
CA THR A 536 -5.09 29.58 -17.53
C THR A 536 -3.59 29.29 -17.49
N LEU A 537 -3.19 28.02 -17.62
CA LEU A 537 -1.80 27.59 -17.51
C LEU A 537 -1.09 27.67 -18.87
N PRO A 538 0.16 28.14 -18.93
CA PRO A 538 0.93 28.12 -20.16
C PRO A 538 1.06 26.70 -20.73
N PRO A 539 0.99 26.51 -22.07
CA PRO A 539 1.18 25.20 -22.69
C PRO A 539 2.53 24.60 -22.30
N GLY A 540 2.54 23.33 -21.87
CA GLY A 540 3.77 22.61 -21.49
C GLY A 540 4.35 23.02 -20.13
N SER A 541 3.67 23.88 -19.36
CA SER A 541 4.09 24.20 -18.00
C SER A 541 3.97 23.00 -17.07
N VAL A 542 4.94 22.88 -16.16
CA VAL A 542 4.82 21.99 -15.00
C VAL A 542 3.79 22.62 -14.08
N GLU A 543 2.67 21.95 -13.83
CA GLU A 543 1.50 22.61 -13.23
C GLU A 543 1.79 23.27 -11.87
N ALA A 544 2.69 22.69 -11.07
CA ALA A 544 3.13 23.28 -9.80
C ALA A 544 3.77 24.67 -9.96
N VAL A 545 4.73 24.80 -10.88
CA VAL A 545 5.43 26.07 -11.16
C VAL A 545 4.47 27.10 -11.75
N ALA A 546 3.51 26.65 -12.58
CA ALA A 546 2.52 27.54 -13.15
C ALA A 546 1.52 28.05 -12.10
N PHE A 547 1.15 27.25 -11.10
CA PHE A 547 0.32 27.74 -10.00
C PHE A 547 1.07 28.70 -9.06
N GLU A 548 2.36 28.49 -8.85
CA GLU A 548 3.21 29.45 -8.10
C GLU A 548 3.29 30.80 -8.83
N ALA A 549 3.47 30.78 -10.15
CA ALA A 549 3.49 32.00 -10.97
C ALA A 549 2.12 32.71 -11.06
N LEU A 550 1.03 32.00 -10.78
CA LEU A 550 -0.33 32.54 -10.72
C LEU A 550 -0.76 32.92 -9.29
N ALA A 551 0.02 32.55 -8.28
CA ALA A 551 -0.26 32.95 -6.92
C ALA A 551 0.00 34.46 -6.79
N PRO A 552 -0.91 35.22 -6.14
CA PRO A 552 -0.62 36.60 -5.80
C PRO A 552 0.63 36.67 -4.91
N ASP A 553 1.37 37.78 -4.97
CA ASP A 553 2.64 38.01 -4.25
C ASP A 553 2.54 37.72 -2.74
N ASP A 554 1.32 37.81 -2.19
CA ASP A 554 1.00 37.55 -0.80
C ASP A 554 0.57 36.08 -0.57
N HIS A 555 1.51 35.13 -0.68
CA HIS A 555 1.36 33.66 -0.64
C HIS A 555 0.51 33.05 0.52
N LEU A 556 -0.11 33.85 1.38
CA LEU A 556 -0.90 33.48 2.56
C LEU A 556 -2.02 32.47 2.27
N ARG A 557 -2.74 32.60 1.15
CA ARG A 557 -3.76 31.59 0.76
C ARG A 557 -3.17 30.30 0.20
N PHE A 558 -1.93 30.33 -0.28
CA PHE A 558 -1.24 29.10 -0.69
C PHE A 558 -0.78 28.30 0.54
N ALA A 559 -0.45 29.01 1.63
CA ALA A 559 0.05 28.44 2.88
C ALA A 559 -1.03 28.05 3.91
N CYS A 560 -2.28 28.54 3.79
CA CYS A 560 -3.30 28.28 4.80
C CYS A 560 -3.74 26.79 4.86
N ASN A 561 -3.56 26.21 6.05
CA ASN A 561 -3.88 24.80 6.36
C ASN A 561 -5.39 24.52 6.46
N HIS A 562 -6.23 25.54 6.65
CA HIS A 562 -7.67 25.40 6.88
C HIS A 562 -8.54 25.43 5.61
N ILE A 563 -7.95 25.70 4.45
CA ILE A 563 -8.70 25.88 3.18
C ILE A 563 -9.54 24.66 2.73
N PRO A 564 -9.19 23.40 2.99
CA PRO A 564 -10.05 22.30 2.55
C PRO A 564 -11.46 22.33 3.16
N VAL A 565 -11.64 23.06 4.28
CA VAL A 565 -12.85 23.07 5.11
C VAL A 565 -13.55 24.43 5.12
N CYS A 566 -12.80 25.53 4.98
CA CYS A 566 -13.35 26.88 5.03
C CYS A 566 -14.08 27.26 3.72
N GLN A 567 -15.41 27.41 3.79
CA GLN A 567 -16.25 27.90 2.68
C GLN A 567 -16.49 29.42 2.74
N GLU A 568 -16.09 30.08 3.83
CA GLU A 568 -16.34 31.51 4.00
C GLU A 568 -15.40 32.37 3.14
N PRO A 569 -15.88 33.51 2.60
CA PRO A 569 -15.01 34.50 2.02
C PRO A 569 -14.05 35.00 3.10
N CYS A 570 -12.78 34.59 3.01
CA CYS A 570 -11.72 35.16 3.83
C CYS A 570 -11.60 36.65 3.47
N ASP A 571 -12.28 37.49 4.25
CA ASP A 571 -12.03 38.92 4.34
C ASP A 571 -10.67 39.06 5.00
N PHE A 572 -9.66 39.31 4.17
CA PHE A 572 -8.22 39.36 4.49
C PHE A 572 -7.81 40.38 5.59
N GLN A 573 -8.74 40.84 6.43
CA GLN A 573 -8.52 41.89 7.43
C GLN A 573 -8.38 41.38 8.85
N VAL A 574 -8.59 40.09 9.14
CA VAL A 574 -8.41 39.56 10.49
C VAL A 574 -7.56 38.29 10.44
N SER A 575 -6.41 38.39 11.10
CA SER A 575 -5.27 37.48 11.13
C SER A 575 -5.68 36.01 11.26
N CYS A 576 -5.33 35.18 10.26
CA CYS A 576 -5.36 33.71 10.35
C CYS A 576 -4.02 33.16 10.82
#